data_AF-A0AAU4D904-F1
#
_entry.id   AF-A0AAU4D904-F1
#
_cell.length_a   1.000
_cell.length_b   1.000
_cell.length_c   1.000
_cell.angle_alpha   90.00
_cell.angle_beta   90.00
_cell.angle_gamma   90.00
#
_symmetry.space_group_name_H-M   'P 1'
#
loop_
_entity.id
_entity.type
_entity.pdbx_description
1 polymer ?
#
loop_
_entity_poly.entity_id
_entity_poly.type
_entity_poly.pdbx_seq_one_letter_code
_entity_poly.pdbx_strand_id
1 'polypeptide(L)'
;MAKNPFHASLEAVKSVADRLRQLTGERLDGERLVDAVLMPGQGTARVAVNANSSGPELDEQKGLANLVKGLFSMYRNPAAHEPRLHRTVTDEELLELLTTLSMVHRRLDCARITP
;
A
#
# COMPACT_ATOMS: atom_id res chain seq x y z
N MET A 1 -8.11 3.17 -26.34
CA MET A 1 -8.42 2.11 -25.34
C MET A 1 -9.01 2.80 -24.13
N ALA A 2 -10.30 2.57 -23.84
CA ALA A 2 -10.92 3.15 -22.63
C ALA A 2 -10.27 2.48 -21.41
N LYS A 3 -9.53 3.26 -20.61
CA LYS A 3 -9.00 2.78 -19.33
C LYS A 3 -10.21 2.52 -18.42
N ASN A 4 -10.52 1.25 -18.18
CA ASN A 4 -11.59 0.86 -17.27
C ASN A 4 -11.19 1.29 -15.83
N PRO A 5 -12.08 1.92 -15.04
CA PRO A 5 -11.83 2.27 -13.64
C PRO A 5 -11.27 1.10 -12.80
N PHE A 6 -11.67 -0.13 -13.10
CA PHE A 6 -11.09 -1.33 -12.50
C PHE A 6 -9.61 -1.51 -12.83
N HIS A 7 -9.19 -1.29 -14.07
CA HIS A 7 -7.78 -1.35 -14.42
C HIS A 7 -7.00 -0.19 -13.78
N ALA A 8 -7.59 1.01 -13.74
CA ALA A 8 -6.98 2.16 -13.08
C ALA A 8 -6.77 1.92 -11.57
N SER A 9 -7.72 1.29 -10.88
CA SER A 9 -7.58 0.96 -9.46
C SER A 9 -6.45 -0.04 -9.19
N LEU A 10 -6.35 -1.09 -10.03
CA LEU A 10 -5.26 -2.06 -9.95
C LEU A 10 -3.88 -1.40 -10.11
N GLU A 11 -3.70 -0.57 -11.14
CA GLU A 11 -2.44 0.12 -11.38
C GLU A 11 -2.12 1.16 -10.31
N ALA A 12 -3.13 1.87 -9.81
CA ALA A 12 -2.96 2.83 -8.73
C ALA A 12 -2.44 2.15 -7.45
N VAL A 13 -2.99 0.98 -7.09
CA VAL A 13 -2.53 0.24 -5.90
C VAL A 13 -1.11 -0.31 -6.08
N LYS A 14 -0.75 -0.80 -7.28
CA LYS A 14 0.63 -1.22 -7.59
C LYS A 14 1.65 -0.11 -7.39
N SER A 15 1.27 1.15 -7.63
CA SER A 15 2.18 2.30 -7.45
C SER A 15 2.77 2.39 -6.03
N VAL A 16 2.02 1.98 -4.99
CA VAL A 16 2.51 1.96 -3.61
C VAL A 16 3.53 0.85 -3.43
N ALA A 17 3.27 -0.35 -3.96
CA ALA A 17 4.22 -1.46 -3.90
C ALA A 17 5.53 -1.10 -4.60
N ASP A 18 5.45 -0.56 -5.81
CA ASP A 18 6.63 -0.13 -6.57
C ASP A 18 7.41 0.96 -5.84
N ARG A 19 6.72 1.90 -5.20
CA ARG A 19 7.37 2.93 -4.40
C ARG A 19 8.11 2.35 -3.21
N LEU A 20 7.52 1.42 -2.46
CA LEU A 20 8.19 0.75 -1.35
C LEU A 20 9.45 0.00 -1.80
N ARG A 21 9.42 -0.64 -2.97
CA ARG A 21 10.60 -1.27 -3.58
C ARG A 21 11.67 -0.25 -3.97
N GLN A 22 11.29 0.87 -4.57
CA GLN A 22 12.23 1.93 -4.92
C GLN A 22 12.93 2.51 -3.69
N LEU A 23 12.19 2.65 -2.57
CA LEU A 23 12.74 3.16 -1.32
C LEU A 23 13.70 2.19 -0.61
N THR A 24 13.50 0.87 -0.77
CA THR A 24 14.17 -0.15 0.06
C THR A 24 15.05 -1.14 -0.70
N GLY A 25 14.91 -1.23 -2.02
CA GLY A 25 15.50 -2.28 -2.85
C GLY A 25 14.86 -3.67 -2.67
N GLU A 26 13.78 -3.79 -1.89
CA GLU A 26 13.11 -5.07 -1.63
C GLU A 26 12.46 -5.64 -2.90
N ARG A 27 12.39 -6.97 -3.00
CA ARG A 27 11.83 -7.71 -4.15
C ARG A 27 10.58 -8.51 -3.81
N LEU A 28 10.11 -8.42 -2.57
CA LEU A 28 8.87 -9.04 -2.14
C LEU A 28 7.63 -8.42 -2.81
N ASP A 29 6.49 -9.10 -2.63
CA ASP A 29 5.19 -8.76 -3.20
C ASP A 29 4.09 -8.78 -2.14
N GLY A 30 3.03 -8.02 -2.41
CA GLY A 30 1.81 -8.02 -1.62
C GLY A 30 2.05 -7.72 -0.14
N GLU A 31 1.41 -8.49 0.73
CA GLU A 31 1.52 -8.31 2.19
C GLU A 31 2.94 -8.56 2.71
N ARG A 32 3.69 -9.49 2.10
CA ARG A 32 5.07 -9.79 2.52
C ARG A 32 5.98 -8.58 2.33
N LEU A 33 5.77 -7.80 1.27
CA LEU A 33 6.48 -6.54 1.06
C LEU A 33 6.16 -5.55 2.18
N VAL A 34 4.88 -5.37 2.49
CA VAL A 34 4.43 -4.44 3.54
C VAL A 34 4.97 -4.84 4.91
N ASP A 35 4.90 -6.12 5.24
CA ASP A 35 5.43 -6.64 6.50
C ASP A 35 6.95 -6.46 6.62
N ALA A 36 7.69 -6.63 5.52
CA ALA A 36 9.14 -6.45 5.53
C ALA A 36 9.58 -4.98 5.66
N VAL A 37 8.76 -4.02 5.20
CA VAL A 37 9.20 -2.62 5.05
C VAL A 37 8.48 -1.63 5.97
N LEU A 38 7.17 -1.81 6.21
CA LEU A 38 6.35 -0.87 6.98
C LEU A 38 6.01 -1.37 8.38
N MET A 39 6.03 -2.68 8.64
CA MET A 39 5.75 -3.18 9.99
C MET A 39 6.96 -2.94 10.90
N PRO A 40 6.78 -2.24 12.03
CA PRO A 40 7.82 -2.13 13.04
C PRO A 40 7.88 -3.49 13.77
N GLY A 41 8.96 -4.24 13.55
CA GLY A 41 9.20 -5.53 14.20
C GLY A 41 9.41 -5.37 15.72
N GLN A 42 10.63 -5.62 16.21
CA GLN A 42 11.00 -5.31 17.60
C GLN A 42 11.50 -3.86 17.80
N GLY A 43 11.36 -3.00 16.78
CA GLY A 43 11.91 -1.65 16.78
C GLY A 43 11.35 -0.81 15.63
N THR A 44 12.19 -0.01 14.99
CA THR A 44 11.80 0.89 13.90
C THR A 44 11.51 0.14 12.60
N ALA A 45 10.44 0.52 11.89
CA ALA A 45 10.17 0.02 10.55
C ALA A 45 11.23 0.51 9.55
N ARG A 46 11.54 -0.31 8.54
CA ARG A 46 12.53 0.03 7.49
C ARG A 46 12.16 1.30 6.72
N VAL A 47 10.86 1.52 6.54
CA VAL A 47 10.26 2.75 6.02
C VAL A 47 9.43 3.36 7.15
N ALA A 48 10.05 4.24 7.93
CA ALA A 48 9.41 4.86 9.09
C ALA A 48 8.72 6.17 8.69
N VAL A 49 7.39 6.26 8.88
CA VAL A 49 6.60 7.48 8.56
C VAL A 49 6.51 8.47 9.72
N ASN A 50 7.07 8.10 10.88
CA ASN A 50 7.26 8.93 12.06
C ASN A 50 8.51 8.43 12.82
N ALA A 51 8.78 8.90 14.03
CA ALA A 51 10.00 8.53 14.76
C ALA A 51 10.05 7.07 15.23
N ASN A 52 8.90 6.36 15.31
CA ASN A 52 8.78 5.01 15.87
C ASN A 52 9.40 4.90 17.29
N SER A 53 9.34 5.99 18.08
CA SER A 53 10.02 6.12 19.37
C SER A 53 9.10 5.91 20.57
N SER A 54 7.79 6.04 20.36
CA SER A 54 6.76 5.87 21.37
C SER A 54 5.70 4.85 20.95
N GLY A 55 4.94 4.34 21.91
CA GLY A 55 3.81 3.44 21.65
C GLY A 55 2.82 3.98 20.61
N PRO A 56 2.31 5.22 20.75
CA PRO A 56 1.40 5.83 19.78
C PRO A 56 1.99 5.94 18.36
N GLU A 57 3.27 6.26 18.23
CA GLU A 57 3.94 6.34 16.92
C GLU A 57 4.07 4.97 16.27
N LEU A 58 4.39 3.93 17.05
CA LEU A 58 4.43 2.55 16.58
C LEU A 58 3.04 2.07 16.15
N ASP A 59 2.00 2.45 16.89
CA ASP A 59 0.61 2.09 16.54
C ASP A 59 0.14 2.83 15.28
N GLU A 60 0.52 4.09 15.09
CA GLU A 60 0.26 4.82 13.83
C GLU A 60 0.99 4.18 12.64
N GLN A 61 2.26 3.81 12.83
CA GLN A 61 3.06 3.09 11.81
C GLN A 61 2.39 1.76 11.42
N LYS A 62 1.98 0.96 12.41
CA LYS A 62 1.23 -0.30 12.19
C LYS A 62 -0.12 -0.05 11.53
N GLY A 63 -0.81 1.03 11.92
CA GLY A 63 -2.08 1.44 11.32
C GLY A 63 -1.94 1.70 9.83
N LEU A 64 -0.90 2.45 9.43
CA LEU A 64 -0.58 2.67 8.02
C LEU A 64 -0.24 1.35 7.29
N ALA A 65 0.60 0.51 7.89
CA ALA A 65 0.95 -0.79 7.31
C ALA A 65 -0.31 -1.65 7.06
N ASN A 66 -1.20 -1.75 8.04
CA ASN A 66 -2.45 -2.50 7.92
C ASN A 66 -3.40 -1.90 6.89
N LEU A 67 -3.48 -0.57 6.77
CA LEU A 67 -4.24 0.10 5.70
C LEU A 67 -3.71 -0.31 4.33
N VAL A 68 -2.38 -0.27 4.12
CA VAL A 68 -1.77 -0.66 2.84
C VAL A 68 -2.03 -2.14 2.53
N LYS A 69 -1.92 -3.03 3.52
CA LYS A 69 -2.29 -4.45 3.38
C LYS A 69 -3.76 -4.61 2.97
N GLY A 70 -4.65 -3.87 3.61
CA GLY A 70 -6.07 -3.84 3.27
C GLY A 70 -6.32 -3.38 1.83
N LEU A 71 -5.69 -2.30 1.40
CA LEU A 71 -5.78 -1.81 0.01
C LEU A 71 -5.25 -2.84 -0.99
N PHE A 72 -4.14 -3.50 -0.68
CA PHE A 72 -3.57 -4.55 -1.51
C PHE A 72 -4.51 -5.75 -1.62
N SER A 73 -5.12 -6.18 -0.51
CA SER A 73 -6.04 -7.32 -0.52
C SER A 73 -7.38 -6.97 -1.16
N MET A 74 -7.86 -5.74 -1.02
CA MET A 74 -9.10 -5.25 -1.62
C MET A 74 -9.00 -5.11 -3.14
N TYR A 75 -7.87 -4.63 -3.67
CA TYR A 75 -7.66 -4.43 -5.11
C TYR A 75 -6.61 -5.37 -5.69
N ARG A 76 -6.46 -6.57 -5.12
CA ARG A 76 -5.71 -7.63 -5.81
C ARG A 76 -6.48 -8.08 -7.04
N ASN A 77 -5.76 -8.64 -8.01
CA ASN A 77 -6.38 -9.23 -9.19
C ASN A 77 -6.79 -10.69 -8.89
N PRO A 78 -8.08 -11.01 -8.63
CA PRO A 78 -8.53 -12.40 -8.45
C PRO A 78 -8.49 -13.25 -9.74
N ALA A 79 -8.11 -12.68 -10.89
CA ALA A 79 -8.21 -13.32 -12.21
C ALA A 79 -7.29 -14.54 -12.46
N ALA A 80 -6.59 -15.07 -11.46
CA ALA A 80 -5.84 -16.32 -11.63
C ALA A 80 -6.65 -17.58 -11.32
N HIS A 81 -7.72 -17.51 -10.51
CA HIS A 81 -8.40 -18.72 -10.02
C HIS A 81 -9.93 -18.72 -10.01
N GLU A 82 -10.61 -17.61 -10.30
CA GLU A 82 -12.08 -17.62 -10.42
C GLU A 82 -12.55 -16.99 -11.74
N PRO A 83 -13.48 -17.65 -12.48
CA PRO A 83 -14.04 -17.11 -13.70
C PRO A 83 -14.88 -15.87 -13.37
N ARG A 84 -14.31 -14.70 -13.67
CA ARG A 84 -15.02 -13.44 -14.00
C ARG A 84 -16.21 -13.11 -13.09
N LEU A 85 -15.96 -12.92 -11.80
CA LEU A 85 -16.81 -12.01 -11.04
C LEU A 85 -16.46 -10.61 -11.53
N HIS A 86 -17.35 -10.03 -12.34
CA HIS A 86 -17.23 -8.70 -12.90
C HIS A 86 -17.29 -7.64 -11.79
N ARG A 87 -16.21 -7.49 -11.01
CA ARG A 87 -16.10 -6.36 -10.08
C ARG A 87 -16.06 -5.09 -10.93
N THR A 88 -17.16 -4.36 -10.88
CA THR A 88 -17.26 -3.04 -11.46
C THR A 88 -16.77 -2.07 -10.40
N VAL A 89 -15.77 -1.27 -10.74
CA VAL A 89 -15.32 -0.14 -9.92
C VAL A 89 -16.01 1.09 -10.47
N THR A 90 -16.72 1.81 -9.61
CA THR A 90 -17.36 3.08 -9.99
C THR A 90 -16.32 4.20 -10.03
N ASP A 91 -16.65 5.30 -10.69
CA ASP A 91 -15.77 6.49 -10.69
C ASP A 91 -15.61 7.07 -9.27
N GLU A 92 -16.64 6.97 -8.43
CA GLU A 92 -16.62 7.39 -7.03
C GLU A 92 -15.67 6.51 -6.21
N GLU A 93 -15.78 5.17 -6.31
CA GLU A 93 -14.85 4.24 -5.65
C GLU A 93 -13.41 4.48 -6.10
N LEU A 94 -13.20 4.73 -7.41
CA LEU A 94 -11.88 5.07 -7.93
C LEU A 94 -11.36 6.37 -7.32
N LEU A 95 -12.18 7.41 -7.19
CA LEU A 95 -11.78 8.69 -6.61
C LEU A 95 -11.42 8.57 -5.12
N GLU A 96 -12.19 7.80 -4.36
CA GLU A 96 -11.91 7.50 -2.94
C GLU A 96 -10.58 6.73 -2.79
N LEU A 97 -10.36 5.73 -3.65
CA LEU A 97 -9.12 4.99 -3.70
C LEU A 97 -7.94 5.90 -4.02
N LEU A 98 -8.04 6.73 -5.08
CA LEU A 98 -6.97 7.64 -5.48
C LEU A 98 -6.67 8.66 -4.38
N THR A 99 -7.68 9.14 -3.67
CA THR A 99 -7.52 10.04 -2.52
C THR A 99 -6.78 9.35 -1.38
N THR A 100 -7.15 8.10 -1.08
CA THR A 100 -6.50 7.29 -0.04
C THR A 100 -5.04 6.99 -0.40
N LEU A 101 -4.77 6.58 -1.64
CA LEU A 101 -3.41 6.32 -2.12
C LEU A 101 -2.57 7.59 -2.16
N SER A 102 -3.16 8.73 -2.50
CA SER A 102 -2.51 10.04 -2.44
C SER A 102 -2.07 10.38 -1.00
N MET A 103 -2.89 10.08 0.00
CA MET A 103 -2.53 10.22 1.42
C MET A 103 -1.37 9.28 1.80
N VAL A 104 -1.42 8.01 1.37
CA VAL A 104 -0.34 7.05 1.61
C VAL A 104 0.98 7.54 1.00
N HIS A 105 0.97 7.98 -0.27
CA HIS A 105 2.15 8.50 -0.95
C HIS A 105 2.75 9.71 -0.23
N ARG A 106 1.93 10.65 0.26
CA ARG A 106 2.42 11.79 1.07
C ARG A 106 3.09 11.36 2.36
N ARG A 107 2.57 10.32 3.04
CA ARG A 107 3.23 9.76 4.22
C ARG A 107 4.57 9.11 3.86
N LEU A 108 4.66 8.45 2.71
CA LEU A 108 5.90 7.88 2.20
C LEU A 108 6.91 8.93 1.69
N ASP A 109 6.45 10.08 1.19
CA ASP A 109 7.32 11.21 0.81
C ASP A 109 8.15 11.71 2.00
N CYS A 110 7.56 11.70 3.19
CA CYS A 110 8.19 12.15 4.43
C CYS A 110 8.88 11.01 5.22
N ALA A 111 8.93 9.79 4.67
CA ALA A 111 9.42 8.64 5.40
C ALA A 111 10.96 8.65 5.53
N ARG A 112 11.45 8.22 6.69
CA ARG A 112 12.87 7.95 6.92
C ARG A 112 13.17 6.49 6.59
N ILE A 113 14.14 6.27 5.72
CA ILE A 113 14.62 4.92 5.38
C ILE A 113 15.70 4.54 6.39
N THR A 114 15.45 3.47 7.14
CA THR A 114 16.45 2.86 8.02
C THR A 114 17.05 1.63 7.34
N PRO A 115 18.35 1.34 7.53
CA PRO A 115 19.01 0.19 6.93
C PRO A 115 18.28 -1.13 7.20
#